data_AF-A0A0R3QGW3-F1
#
_entry.id   AF-A0A0R3QGW3-F1
#
_cell.length_a   1.000
_cell.length_b   1.000
_cell.length_c   1.000
_cell.angle_alpha   90.00
_cell.angle_beta   90.00
_cell.angle_gamma   90.00
#
_symmetry.space_group_name_H-M   'P 1'
#
loop_
_entity.id
_entity.type
_entity.pdbx_description
1 polymer ?
#
loop_
_entity_poly.entity_id
_entity_poly.type
_entity_poly.pdbx_seq_one_letter_code
_entity_poly.pdbx_strand_id
1 'polypeptide(L)' 'MKIATNVRFEKYASELSLSGADCKAICTEAGMLALRAQRKFVCLEDFDKAMERVIMQKKSEAPEEFFM' A
#
# COMPACT_ATOMS: atom_id res chain seq x y z
N MET A 1 -1.14 14.64 -4.82
CA MET A 1 -1.61 13.37 -5.41
C MET A 1 -3.04 13.58 -5.89
N LYS A 2 -3.37 13.35 -7.16
CA LYS A 2 -4.77 13.36 -7.64
C LYS A 2 -5.33 11.96 -7.52
N ILE A 3 -6.57 11.82 -7.05
CA ILE A 3 -7.19 10.54 -6.73
C ILE A 3 -8.52 10.44 -7.48
N ALA A 4 -8.84 9.25 -7.99
CA ALA A 4 -10.14 8.99 -8.59
C ALA A 4 -11.26 9.14 -7.54
N THR A 5 -12.41 9.67 -7.95
CA THR A 5 -13.52 10.00 -7.04
C THR A 5 -14.19 8.77 -6.41
N ASN A 6 -13.96 7.58 -6.96
CA ASN A 6 -14.51 6.32 -6.51
C ASN A 6 -13.64 5.60 -5.46
N VAL A 7 -12.51 6.17 -5.04
CA VAL A 7 -11.67 5.58 -4.00
C VAL A 7 -12.31 5.78 -2.63
N ARG A 8 -12.56 4.68 -1.92
CA ARG A 8 -13.16 4.65 -0.58
C ARG A 8 -12.12 4.18 0.43
N PHE A 9 -11.69 5.07 1.32
CA PHE A 9 -10.58 4.80 2.25
C PHE A 9 -11.00 3.99 3.47
N GLU A 10 -12.29 3.87 3.74
CA GLU A 10 -12.84 3.16 4.89
C GLU A 10 -12.41 1.69 4.92
N LYS A 11 -12.28 1.06 3.73
CA LYS A 11 -11.77 -0.31 3.57
C LYS A 11 -10.33 -0.48 4.06
N TYR A 12 -9.50 0.55 3.88
CA TYR A 12 -8.08 0.51 4.23
C TYR A 12 -7.83 0.93 5.69
N ALA A 13 -8.66 1.85 6.19
CA ALA A 13 -8.56 2.37 7.56
C ALA A 13 -8.97 1.34 8.62
N SER A 14 -9.78 0.33 8.27
CA SER A 14 -10.19 -0.74 9.19
C SER A 14 -9.08 -1.75 9.51
N GLU A 15 -7.94 -1.71 8.82
CA GLU A 15 -6.83 -2.63 9.06
C GLU A 15 -6.04 -2.19 10.30
N LEU A 16 -6.29 -2.86 11.43
CA LEU A 16 -5.71 -2.57 12.75
C LEU A 16 -4.17 -2.73 12.81
N SER A 17 -3.58 -3.43 11.86
CA SER A 17 -2.13 -3.73 11.83
C SER A 17 -1.27 -2.66 11.16
N LEU A 18 -1.88 -1.61 10.59
CA LEU A 18 -1.16 -0.54 9.88
C LEU A 18 -0.69 0.56 10.83
N SER A 19 0.61 0.86 10.75
CA SER A 19 1.22 2.04 11.37
C SER A 19 1.17 3.26 10.43
N GLY A 20 1.46 4.44 10.95
CA GLY A 20 1.59 5.66 10.13
C GLY A 20 2.69 5.56 9.06
N ALA A 21 3.75 4.78 9.32
CA ALA A 21 4.79 4.52 8.33
C ALA A 21 4.26 3.66 7.17
N ASP A 22 3.43 2.67 7.47
CA ASP A 22 2.80 1.82 6.45
C ASP A 22 1.84 2.62 5.57
N CYS A 23 1.02 3.47 6.18
CA CYS A 23 0.16 4.39 5.44
C CYS A 23 0.96 5.27 4.47
N LYS A 24 2.12 5.78 4.90
CA LYS A 24 3.03 6.55 4.04
C LYS A 24 3.60 5.69 2.90
N ALA A 25 4.05 4.47 3.20
CA ALA A 25 4.57 3.54 2.21
C ALA A 25 3.50 3.18 1.16
N ILE A 26 2.28 2.86 1.59
CA ILE A 26 1.12 2.55 0.72
C ILE A 26 0.81 3.73 -0.20
N CYS A 27 0.68 4.95 0.33
CA CYS A 27 0.40 6.13 -0.49
C CYS A 27 1.52 6.43 -1.50
N THR A 28 2.78 6.19 -1.12
CA THR A 28 3.93 6.36 -2.00
C THR A 28 3.91 5.33 -3.13
N GLU A 29 3.70 4.06 -2.80
CA GLU A 29 3.68 2.97 -3.79
C GLU A 29 2.48 3.09 -4.73
N ALA A 30 1.30 3.48 -4.23
CA ALA A 30 0.12 3.74 -5.07
C ALA A 30 0.38 4.88 -6.07
N GLY A 31 1.04 5.95 -5.64
CA GLY A 31 1.48 7.03 -6.53
C GLY A 31 2.48 6.56 -7.59
N MET A 32 3.44 5.71 -7.20
CA MET A 32 4.43 5.15 -8.13
C MET A 32 3.80 4.19 -9.14
N LEU A 33 2.83 3.38 -8.73
CA LEU A 33 2.06 2.51 -9.63
C LEU A 33 1.29 3.31 -10.67
N ALA A 34 0.63 4.41 -10.26
CA ALA A 34 -0.05 5.31 -11.19
C ALA A 34 0.91 5.94 -12.20
N LEU A 35 2.09 6.39 -11.76
CA LEU A 35 3.12 6.95 -12.65
C LEU A 35 3.66 5.91 -13.63
N ARG A 36 3.92 4.67 -13.18
CA ARG A 36 4.34 3.56 -14.05
C ARG A 36 3.30 3.25 -15.11
N ALA A 37 2.02 3.36 -14.76
CA ALA A 37 0.90 3.21 -15.69
C ALA A 37 0.63 4.46 -16.55
N GLN A 38 1.53 5.46 -16.56
CA GLN A 38 1.41 6.72 -17.31
C GLN A 38 0.13 7.52 -16.97
N ARG A 39 -0.39 7.38 -15.74
CA ARG A 39 -1.57 8.12 -15.25
C ARG A 39 -1.13 9.28 -14.35
N LYS A 40 -1.93 10.36 -14.38
CA LYS A 40 -1.77 11.54 -13.49
C LYS A 40 -2.68 11.49 -12.27
N PHE A 41 -3.43 10.41 -12.09
CA PHE A 41 -4.33 10.17 -10.97
C PHE A 41 -4.21 8.72 -10.50
N VAL A 42 -4.37 8.52 -9.19
CA VAL A 42 -4.35 7.22 -8.52
C VAL A 42 -5.76 6.65 -8.51
N CYS A 43 -5.91 5.39 -8.89
CA CYS A 43 -7.18 4.67 -8.88
C CYS A 43 -7.23 3.63 -7.75
N LEU A 44 -8.38 2.98 -7.57
CA LEU A 44 -8.60 2.01 -6.50
C LEU A 44 -7.58 0.85 -6.59
N GLU A 45 -7.32 0.38 -7.81
CA GLU A 45 -6.45 -0.75 -8.09
C GLU A 45 -4.98 -0.48 -7.69
N ASP A 46 -4.55 0.78 -7.70
CA ASP A 46 -3.21 1.16 -7.23
C ASP A 46 -3.10 1.03 -5.72
N PHE A 47 -4.14 1.41 -4.98
CA PHE A 47 -4.18 1.26 -3.52
C PHE A 47 -4.25 -0.21 -3.10
N ASP A 48 -5.07 -1.01 -3.78
CA ASP A 48 -5.16 -2.45 -3.52
C ASP A 48 -3.79 -3.14 -3.72
N LYS A 49 -3.09 -2.85 -4.84
CA LYS A 49 -1.76 -3.38 -5.12
C LYS A 49 -0.68 -2.86 -4.18
N ALA A 50 -0.73 -1.57 -3.83
CA ALA A 50 0.21 -0.98 -2.89
C ALA A 50 0.09 -1.61 -1.49
N MET A 51 -1.14 -1.84 -1.04
CA MET A 51 -1.43 -2.50 0.23
C MET A 51 -0.90 -3.93 0.25
N GLU A 52 -1.14 -4.72 -0.79
CA GLU A 52 -0.61 -6.08 -0.92
C GLU A 52 0.93 -6.09 -0.82
N ARG A 53 1.61 -5.19 -1.54
CA ARG A 53 3.08 -5.09 -1.53
C ARG A 53 3.65 -4.75 -0.16
N VAL A 54 3.11 -3.72 0.49
CA VAL A 54 3.61 -3.25 1.78
C VAL A 54 3.35 -4.27 2.89
N ILE A 55 2.17 -4.91 2.90
CA ILE A 55 1.83 -5.93 3.89
C ILE A 55 2.63 -7.22 3.65
N MET A 56 2.84 -7.64 2.40
CA MET A 56 3.64 -8.83 2.10
C MET A 56 5.10 -8.65 2.51
N GLN A 57 5.70 -7.46 2.31
CA GLN A 57 7.07 -7.19 2.73
C GLN A 57 7.27 -7.40 4.24
N LYS A 58 6.30 -6.99 5.07
CA LYS A 58 6.34 -7.25 6.52
C LYS A 58 6.34 -8.72 6.90
N LYS A 59 5.62 -9.57 6.16
CA LYS A 59 5.59 -11.02 6.45
C LYS A 59 6.91 -11.71 6.13
N SER A 60 7.69 -11.17 5.19
CA SER A 60 8.98 -11.73 4.78
C SER A 60 10.19 -11.24 5.60
N GLU A 61 10.02 -10.25 6.48
CA GLU A 61 11.14 -9.59 7.18
C GLU A 61 11.68 -10.36 8.41
N ALA A 62 11.02 -11.42 8.87
CA ALA A 62 11.57 -12.28 9.92
C ALA A 62 12.22 -13.53 9.30
N PRO A 63 13.56 -13.68 9.33
CA PRO A 63 14.18 -14.99 9.14
C PRO A 63 13.76 -15.88 10.33
N GLU A 64 13.06 -16.98 10.08
CA GLU A 64 12.72 -17.98 11.11
C GLU A 64 13.97 -18.68 11.70
N GLU A 65 15.17 -18.39 11.21
CA GLU A 65 16.41 -19.15 11.48
C GLU A 65 17.34 -18.59 12.58
N PHE A 66 16.90 -17.65 13.43
CA PHE A 66 17.77 -17.12 14.51
C PHE A 66 17.61 -17.79 15.89
N PHE A 67 16.92 -18.94 15.98
CA PHE A 67 16.76 -19.70 17.23
C PHE A 67 17.22 -21.16 17.15
N MET A 68 18.30 -21.46 16.41
CA MET A 68 19.01 -22.74 16.52
C MET A 68 20.48 -22.56 16.85
#